data_AF-A0A825GD65-F1
#
_entry.id   AF-A0A825GD65-F1
#
_cell.length_a   1.000
_cell.length_b   1.000
_cell.length_c   1.000
_cell.angle_alpha   90.00
_cell.angle_beta   90.00
_cell.angle_gamma   90.00
#
_symmetry.space_group_name_H-M   'P 1'
#
loop_
_entity.id
_entity.type
_entity.pdbx_description
1 polymer ?
#
loop_
_entity_poly.entity_id
_entity_poly.type
_entity_poly.pdbx_seq_one_letter_code
_entity_poly.pdbx_strand_id
1 'polypeptide(L)'
;SVSLRESKGQLDANIADAMGFGSANKGVILAGFSSVSAYMSSAGSGFSSGSGYSVGSNKNYSTGFANAIAISAASQLSAVYNVSAGSGFSSGSNLSQFATMKTTAFGVKDETAGVTTLKGAMAVMDIAETAITNLDQIRADIGSVQNQVTSTINNITVTQVNVKAAESQIRDVDFAAESANYSKANILAQSGSYAMAQANSVQQNVLRLLQ
;
A
#
# COMPACT_ATOMS: atom_id res chain seq x y z
N SER A 1 9.15 -7.10 9.08
CA SER A 1 9.26 -6.67 7.67
C SER A 1 10.30 -5.58 7.59
N VAL A 2 10.96 -5.43 6.44
CA VAL A 2 11.97 -4.38 6.20
C VAL A 2 11.53 -3.62 4.96
N SER A 3 11.42 -2.30 5.06
CA SER A 3 11.12 -1.44 3.92
C SER A 3 12.34 -1.24 3.03
N LEU A 4 12.11 -0.86 1.78
CA LEU A 4 13.18 -0.53 0.82
C LEU A 4 14.05 0.66 1.26
N ARG A 5 13.54 1.49 2.19
CA ARG A 5 14.30 2.58 2.79
C ARG A 5 15.20 2.06 3.91
N GLU A 6 14.68 1.19 4.76
CA GLU A 6 15.41 0.58 5.88
C GLU A 6 16.55 -0.32 5.39
N SER A 7 16.43 -0.95 4.21
CA SER A 7 17.50 -1.77 3.64
C SER A 7 18.78 -0.99 3.28
N LYS A 8 18.76 0.34 3.32
CA LYS A 8 19.93 1.21 3.05
C LYS A 8 20.70 1.64 4.30
N GLY A 9 20.10 1.56 5.48
CA GLY A 9 20.71 1.96 6.76
C GLY A 9 20.96 0.76 7.64
N GLN A 10 21.87 0.86 8.63
CA GLN A 10 22.29 -0.27 9.49
C GLN A 10 21.13 -1.17 9.94
N LEU A 11 21.33 -2.48 9.81
CA LEU A 11 20.33 -3.47 10.16
C LEU A 11 20.45 -3.78 11.65
N ASP A 12 19.36 -3.58 12.38
CA ASP A 12 19.24 -4.00 13.78
C ASP A 12 19.61 -5.48 13.90
N ALA A 13 20.38 -5.81 14.92
CA ALA A 13 20.71 -7.15 15.37
C ALA A 13 19.60 -8.21 15.17
N ASN A 14 18.36 -7.93 15.58
CA ASN A 14 17.24 -8.86 15.47
C ASN A 14 16.73 -9.01 14.03
N ILE A 15 16.77 -7.93 13.25
CA ILE A 15 16.43 -7.95 11.82
C ILE A 15 17.49 -8.73 11.05
N ALA A 16 18.76 -8.56 11.39
CA ALA A 16 19.86 -9.33 10.81
C ALA A 16 19.76 -10.83 11.12
N ASP A 17 19.37 -11.23 12.34
CA ASP A 17 19.11 -12.65 12.65
C ASP A 17 17.91 -13.19 11.84
N ALA A 18 16.84 -12.41 11.71
CA ALA A 18 15.68 -12.78 10.89
C ALA A 18 16.03 -12.96 9.39
N MET A 19 17.02 -12.21 8.88
CA MET A 19 17.54 -12.36 7.51
C MET A 19 18.65 -13.41 7.39
N GLY A 20 18.97 -14.13 8.47
CA GLY A 20 19.91 -15.24 8.45
C GLY A 20 21.38 -14.82 8.35
N PHE A 21 21.73 -13.62 8.82
CA PHE A 21 23.13 -13.19 8.92
C PHE A 21 23.88 -13.94 10.03
N GLY A 22 23.17 -14.55 10.97
CA GLY A 22 23.78 -15.15 12.16
C GLY A 22 24.50 -14.10 13.02
N SER A 23 24.05 -12.85 12.98
CA SER A 23 24.58 -11.72 13.76
C SER A 23 24.52 -11.98 15.26
N ALA A 24 23.48 -12.71 15.69
CA ALA A 24 23.50 -13.38 16.97
C ALA A 24 24.55 -14.49 16.86
N ASN A 25 25.74 -14.24 17.37
CA ASN A 25 26.56 -15.30 17.92
C ASN A 25 25.70 -15.90 19.03
N LYS A 26 24.80 -16.84 18.68
CA LYS A 26 23.72 -17.36 19.54
C LYS A 26 24.42 -18.01 20.71
N GLY A 27 24.70 -17.22 21.74
CA GLY A 27 25.49 -17.67 22.88
C GLY A 27 24.83 -18.91 23.43
N VAL A 28 25.64 -19.77 24.03
CA VAL A 28 25.15 -21.09 24.42
C VAL A 28 24.15 -20.93 25.57
N ILE A 29 22.88 -21.23 25.32
CA ILE A 29 21.88 -21.30 26.39
C ILE A 29 21.95 -22.71 26.99
N LEU A 30 22.29 -22.80 28.28
CA LEU A 30 22.26 -24.04 29.05
C LEU A 30 20.91 -24.12 29.78
N ALA A 31 19.94 -24.79 29.15
CA ALA A 31 18.62 -24.98 29.75
C ALA A 31 18.63 -26.09 30.82
N GLY A 32 17.91 -25.86 31.92
CA GLY A 32 17.79 -26.81 33.04
C GLY A 32 18.90 -26.74 34.08
N PHE A 33 19.82 -25.79 33.97
CA PHE A 33 20.95 -25.62 34.89
C PHE A 33 20.94 -24.24 35.54
N SER A 34 21.31 -24.16 36.82
CA SER A 34 21.42 -22.90 37.57
C SER A 34 22.69 -22.12 37.29
N SER A 35 23.73 -22.77 36.76
CA SER A 35 25.00 -22.16 36.39
C SER A 35 25.76 -23.04 35.38
N VAL A 36 26.76 -22.47 34.74
CA VAL A 36 27.73 -23.22 33.92
C VAL A 36 28.43 -24.31 34.75
N SER A 37 28.75 -24.04 36.01
CA SER A 37 29.36 -25.03 36.90
C SER A 37 28.43 -26.20 37.21
N ALA A 38 27.12 -25.95 37.36
CA ALA A 38 26.10 -26.98 37.57
C ALA A 38 25.90 -27.85 36.31
N TYR A 39 25.99 -27.26 35.12
CA TYR A 39 26.02 -28.01 33.88
C TYR A 39 27.27 -28.89 33.79
N MET A 40 28.45 -28.33 34.04
CA MET A 40 29.71 -29.07 33.96
C MET A 40 29.75 -30.22 34.97
N SER A 41 29.21 -30.06 36.17
CA SER A 41 29.16 -31.14 37.17
C SER A 41 28.10 -32.22 36.88
N SER A 42 27.17 -31.98 35.96
CA SER A 42 26.09 -32.91 35.64
C SER A 42 26.58 -34.18 34.94
N ALA A 43 25.88 -35.30 35.18
CA ALA A 43 26.18 -36.56 34.52
C ALA A 43 25.91 -36.46 33.01
N GLY A 44 26.85 -36.95 32.18
CA GLY A 44 26.75 -36.89 30.72
C GLY A 44 27.29 -35.61 30.08
N SER A 45 27.73 -34.62 30.86
CA SER A 45 28.32 -33.37 30.34
C SER A 45 29.72 -33.53 29.74
N GLY A 46 30.43 -34.62 30.08
CA GLY A 46 31.87 -34.80 29.78
C GLY A 46 32.82 -34.05 30.73
N PHE A 47 32.29 -33.20 31.62
CA PHE A 47 33.05 -32.42 32.61
C PHE A 47 32.76 -32.85 34.07
N SER A 48 32.05 -33.97 34.24
CA SER A 48 31.71 -34.51 35.55
C SER A 48 32.95 -34.89 36.36
N SER A 49 32.78 -35.03 37.68
CA SER A 49 33.84 -35.54 38.56
C SER A 49 34.37 -36.88 38.04
N GLY A 50 35.69 -36.96 37.79
CA GLY A 50 36.34 -38.15 37.24
C GLY A 50 36.66 -38.10 35.74
N SER A 51 36.18 -37.11 34.98
CA SER A 51 36.46 -37.02 33.54
C SER A 51 37.86 -36.46 33.19
N GLY A 52 38.60 -35.94 34.17
CA GLY A 52 39.87 -35.23 33.96
C GLY A 52 39.72 -33.80 33.43
N TYR A 53 38.49 -33.38 33.11
CA TYR A 53 38.14 -32.05 32.58
C TYR A 53 37.20 -31.26 33.50
N SER A 54 37.02 -31.71 34.75
CA SER A 54 36.11 -31.07 35.70
C SER A 54 36.55 -29.64 36.06
N VAL A 55 35.60 -28.86 36.57
CA VAL A 55 35.87 -27.51 37.08
C VAL A 55 36.99 -27.57 38.13
N GLY A 56 38.03 -26.74 37.97
CA GLY A 56 39.19 -26.73 38.85
C GLY A 56 40.33 -27.69 38.46
N SER A 57 40.24 -28.42 37.35
CA SER A 57 41.31 -29.34 36.88
C SER A 57 42.55 -28.66 36.30
N ASN A 58 42.78 -27.35 36.56
CA ASN A 58 43.81 -26.51 35.93
C ASN A 58 43.78 -26.45 34.38
N LYS A 59 42.73 -27.00 33.75
CA LYS A 59 42.53 -26.97 32.28
C LYS A 59 41.67 -25.79 31.80
N ASN A 60 41.04 -25.05 32.72
CA ASN A 60 40.27 -23.84 32.45
C ASN A 60 39.15 -23.99 31.39
N TYR A 61 38.59 -25.17 31.18
CA TYR A 61 37.50 -25.38 30.20
C TYR A 61 36.25 -24.53 30.46
N SER A 62 36.04 -24.07 31.71
CA SER A 62 34.96 -23.14 32.04
C SER A 62 35.05 -21.80 31.29
N THR A 63 36.23 -21.39 30.82
CA THR A 63 36.38 -20.15 30.01
C THR A 63 35.80 -20.29 28.61
N GLY A 64 35.73 -21.52 28.07
CA GLY A 64 35.04 -21.81 26.80
C GLY A 64 33.51 -21.58 26.88
N PHE A 65 32.97 -21.54 28.10
CA PHE A 65 31.57 -21.25 28.39
C PHE A 65 31.37 -19.84 28.97
N ALA A 66 32.35 -18.94 28.89
CA ALA A 66 32.27 -17.61 29.49
C ALA A 66 31.08 -16.76 29.01
N ASN A 67 30.61 -17.00 27.78
CA ASN A 67 29.44 -16.33 27.19
C ASN A 67 28.17 -17.20 27.24
N ALA A 68 28.18 -18.32 27.96
CA ALA A 68 27.02 -19.19 28.11
C ALA A 68 26.09 -18.65 29.20
N ILE A 69 24.78 -18.66 28.92
CA ILE A 69 23.75 -18.25 29.87
C ILE A 69 23.03 -19.50 30.36
N ALA A 70 23.12 -19.77 31.66
CA ALA A 70 22.40 -20.88 32.29
C ALA A 70 21.00 -20.43 32.71
N ILE A 71 19.98 -21.17 32.30
CA ILE A 71 18.57 -20.90 32.59
C ILE A 71 17.99 -22.14 33.27
N SER A 72 17.66 -22.01 34.56
CA SER A 72 17.15 -23.14 35.35
C SER A 72 15.64 -23.36 35.22
N ALA A 73 14.89 -22.31 34.86
CA ALA A 73 13.44 -22.36 34.72
C ALA A 73 12.95 -21.41 33.62
N ALA A 74 11.79 -21.70 33.03
CA ALA A 74 11.20 -20.88 31.97
C ALA A 74 10.95 -19.41 32.39
N SER A 75 10.71 -19.15 33.67
CA SER A 75 10.57 -17.77 34.20
C SER A 75 11.83 -16.92 34.02
N GLN A 76 13.01 -17.54 33.92
CA GLN A 76 14.29 -16.85 33.71
C GLN A 76 14.58 -16.55 32.24
N LEU A 77 13.73 -16.96 31.28
CA LEU A 77 13.87 -16.61 29.87
C LEU A 77 13.85 -15.09 29.63
N SER A 78 13.24 -14.32 30.53
CA SER A 78 13.26 -12.85 30.53
C SER A 78 14.66 -12.23 30.65
N ALA A 79 15.67 -12.98 31.10
CA ALA A 79 17.06 -12.53 31.09
C ALA A 79 17.65 -12.46 29.67
N VAL A 80 17.06 -13.22 28.74
CA VAL A 80 17.64 -13.55 27.43
C VAL A 80 16.76 -13.06 26.28
N TYR A 81 15.44 -13.11 26.47
CA TYR A 81 14.44 -12.67 25.51
C TYR A 81 13.60 -11.51 26.09
N ASN A 82 13.06 -10.68 25.21
CA ASN A 82 12.12 -9.62 25.57
C ASN A 82 10.72 -10.20 25.79
N VAL A 83 10.49 -10.84 26.94
CA VAL A 83 9.22 -11.46 27.36
C VAL A 83 8.60 -10.76 28.59
N SER A 84 8.96 -9.51 28.85
CA SER A 84 8.39 -8.74 29.97
C SER A 84 6.89 -8.48 29.78
N ALA A 85 6.15 -8.23 30.86
CA ALA A 85 4.70 -8.02 30.81
C ALA A 85 4.25 -6.90 29.84
N GLY A 86 5.09 -5.88 29.62
CA GLY A 86 4.83 -4.76 28.70
C GLY A 86 5.36 -4.94 27.27
N SER A 87 6.03 -6.05 26.95
CA SER A 87 6.70 -6.25 25.65
C SER A 87 5.78 -6.67 24.50
N GLY A 88 4.54 -7.08 24.78
CA GLY A 88 3.66 -7.74 23.81
C GLY A 88 3.99 -9.23 23.58
N PHE A 89 5.17 -9.69 24.00
CA PHE A 89 5.61 -11.08 23.90
C PHE A 89 5.59 -11.81 25.24
N SER A 90 4.80 -11.33 26.21
CA SER A 90 4.71 -11.92 27.55
C SER A 90 4.28 -13.39 27.52
N SER A 91 4.65 -14.15 28.55
CA SER A 91 4.23 -15.55 28.67
C SER A 91 2.70 -15.64 28.64
N GLY A 92 2.16 -16.42 27.70
CA GLY A 92 0.71 -16.55 27.49
C GLY A 92 0.10 -15.55 26.49
N SER A 93 0.89 -14.68 25.86
CA SER A 93 0.38 -13.74 24.84
C SER A 93 0.16 -14.37 23.46
N ASN A 94 0.36 -15.68 23.31
CA ASN A 94 0.44 -16.42 22.03
C ASN A 94 1.55 -15.97 21.07
N LEU A 95 2.25 -14.87 21.38
CA LEU A 95 3.36 -14.32 20.59
C LEU A 95 4.72 -14.51 21.26
N SER A 96 4.77 -15.14 22.44
CA SER A 96 6.01 -15.32 23.22
C SER A 96 7.12 -16.06 22.47
N GLN A 97 6.78 -16.91 21.49
CA GLN A 97 7.75 -17.60 20.63
C GLN A 97 8.48 -16.68 19.63
N PHE A 98 7.94 -15.48 19.39
CA PHE A 98 8.52 -14.47 18.51
C PHE A 98 9.25 -13.36 19.29
N ALA A 99 9.40 -13.53 20.61
CA ALA A 99 10.13 -12.57 21.43
C ALA A 99 11.55 -12.35 20.89
N THR A 100 11.93 -11.09 20.74
CA THR A 100 13.27 -10.72 20.27
C THR A 100 14.33 -11.06 21.33
N MET A 101 15.54 -11.37 20.87
CA MET A 101 16.67 -11.61 21.75
C MET A 101 17.14 -10.27 22.35
N LYS A 102 17.57 -10.30 23.61
CA LYS A 102 18.24 -9.15 24.21
C LYS A 102 19.66 -9.06 23.69
N THR A 103 19.97 -7.99 22.97
CA THR A 103 21.29 -7.75 22.36
C THR A 103 22.41 -7.72 23.40
N THR A 104 22.13 -7.20 24.60
CA THR A 104 23.07 -7.16 25.74
C THR A 104 23.38 -8.53 26.33
N ALA A 105 22.49 -9.51 26.21
CA ALA A 105 22.70 -10.85 26.76
C ALA A 105 23.70 -11.66 25.92
N PHE A 106 23.70 -11.47 24.60
CA PHE A 106 24.52 -12.28 23.68
C PHE A 106 25.61 -11.49 22.95
N GLY A 107 25.77 -10.20 23.24
CA GLY A 107 26.72 -9.36 22.50
C GLY A 107 26.39 -9.31 21.01
N VAL A 108 25.10 -9.34 20.65
CA VAL A 108 24.65 -9.25 19.27
C VAL A 108 24.97 -7.86 18.76
N LYS A 109 25.65 -7.79 17.61
CA LYS A 109 26.01 -6.54 16.95
C LYS A 109 25.09 -6.28 15.76
N ASP A 110 24.86 -5.00 15.50
CA ASP A 110 24.21 -4.57 14.27
C ASP A 110 25.10 -4.93 13.07
N GLU A 111 24.46 -5.31 11.97
CA GLU A 111 25.16 -5.68 10.76
C GLU A 111 25.14 -4.54 9.75
N THR A 112 26.21 -4.45 8.96
CA THR A 112 26.29 -3.47 7.88
C THR A 112 25.17 -3.75 6.89
N ALA A 113 24.32 -2.76 6.71
CA ALA A 113 23.19 -2.85 5.81
C ALA A 113 23.60 -2.72 4.35
N GLY A 114 22.77 -3.32 3.50
CA GLY A 114 22.89 -3.23 2.05
C GLY A 114 23.60 -4.41 1.42
N VAL A 115 24.16 -4.18 0.24
CA VAL A 115 24.70 -5.22 -0.67
C VAL A 115 26.16 -5.56 -0.36
N THR A 116 26.70 -5.05 0.75
CA THR A 116 28.11 -5.23 1.13
C THR A 116 28.39 -6.60 1.76
N THR A 117 27.34 -7.35 2.12
CA THR A 117 27.42 -8.71 2.63
C THR A 117 26.60 -9.65 1.74
N LEU A 118 26.95 -10.94 1.71
CA LEU A 118 26.22 -11.94 0.92
C LEU A 118 24.73 -11.99 1.29
N LYS A 119 24.43 -12.06 2.59
CA LYS A 119 23.04 -12.13 3.10
C LYS A 119 22.29 -10.83 2.89
N GLY A 120 22.95 -9.69 3.03
CA GLY A 120 22.34 -8.39 2.74
C GLY A 120 21.99 -8.23 1.27
N ALA A 121 22.85 -8.70 0.37
CA ALA A 121 22.56 -8.71 -1.06
C ALA A 121 21.33 -9.57 -1.41
N MET A 122 21.22 -10.78 -0.84
CA MET A 122 20.06 -11.65 -1.03
C MET A 122 18.77 -11.01 -0.50
N ALA A 123 18.80 -10.44 0.71
CA ALA A 123 17.63 -9.78 1.27
C ALA A 123 17.21 -8.54 0.45
N VAL A 124 18.17 -7.76 -0.05
CA VAL A 124 17.88 -6.61 -0.92
C VAL A 124 17.27 -7.04 -2.25
N MET A 125 17.61 -8.22 -2.79
CA MET A 125 16.95 -8.77 -3.98
C MET A 125 15.46 -9.01 -3.73
N ASP A 126 15.10 -9.71 -2.64
CA ASP A 126 13.71 -9.99 -2.30
C ASP A 126 12.90 -8.70 -2.04
N ILE A 127 13.53 -7.72 -1.36
CA ILE A 127 12.94 -6.40 -1.10
C ILE A 127 12.71 -5.64 -2.42
N ALA A 128 13.67 -5.70 -3.35
CA ALA A 128 13.55 -5.07 -4.66
C ALA A 128 12.46 -5.73 -5.51
N GLU A 129 12.37 -7.06 -5.51
CA GLU A 129 11.32 -7.81 -6.21
C GLU A 129 9.93 -7.42 -5.67
N THR A 130 9.76 -7.38 -4.35
CA THR A 130 8.51 -6.94 -3.71
C THR A 130 8.13 -5.52 -4.13
N ALA A 131 9.10 -4.61 -4.23
CA ALA A 131 8.83 -3.24 -4.65
C ALA A 131 8.51 -3.11 -6.13
N ILE A 132 9.11 -3.94 -6.99
CA ILE A 132 8.74 -4.03 -8.41
C ILE A 132 7.29 -4.50 -8.51
N THR A 133 6.90 -5.56 -7.80
CA THR A 133 5.51 -6.05 -7.78
C THR A 133 4.53 -4.98 -7.30
N ASN A 134 4.88 -4.22 -6.25
CA ASN A 134 4.04 -3.11 -5.77
C ASN A 134 3.88 -2.00 -6.82
N LEU A 135 4.95 -1.63 -7.54
CA LEU A 135 4.88 -0.64 -8.61
C LEU A 135 4.07 -1.15 -9.81
N ASP A 136 4.21 -2.42 -10.16
CA ASP A 136 3.46 -3.04 -11.25
C ASP A 136 1.96 -3.12 -10.93
N GLN A 137 1.60 -3.39 -9.69
CA GLN A 137 0.20 -3.30 -9.24
C GLN A 137 -0.35 -1.88 -9.40
N ILE A 138 0.38 -0.87 -8.94
CA ILE A 138 -0.03 0.54 -9.10
C ILE A 138 -0.16 0.91 -10.59
N ARG A 139 0.77 0.45 -11.45
CA ARG A 139 0.70 0.68 -12.89
C ARG A 139 -0.50 0.01 -13.54
N ALA A 140 -0.82 -1.22 -13.12
CA ALA A 140 -2.00 -1.94 -13.58
C ALA A 140 -3.30 -1.20 -13.19
N ASP A 141 -3.38 -0.70 -11.96
CA ASP A 141 -4.52 0.08 -11.48
C ASP A 141 -4.69 1.37 -12.29
N ILE A 142 -3.61 2.13 -12.49
CA ILE A 142 -3.62 3.34 -13.33
C ILE A 142 -4.05 3.01 -14.77
N GLY A 143 -3.50 1.95 -15.36
CA GLY A 143 -3.86 1.51 -16.70
C GLY A 143 -5.32 1.11 -16.83
N SER A 144 -5.88 0.44 -15.81
CA SER A 144 -7.29 0.06 -15.77
C SER A 144 -8.22 1.29 -15.75
N VAL A 145 -7.90 2.29 -14.92
CA VAL A 145 -8.64 3.55 -14.82
C VAL A 145 -8.51 4.35 -16.12
N GLN A 146 -7.32 4.38 -16.72
CA GLN A 146 -7.10 5.04 -18.01
C GLN A 146 -8.00 4.45 -19.11
N ASN A 147 -8.07 3.12 -19.21
CA ASN A 147 -8.94 2.43 -20.18
C ASN A 147 -10.43 2.75 -19.97
N GLN A 148 -10.87 2.80 -18.70
CA GLN A 148 -12.24 3.21 -18.36
C GLN A 148 -12.51 4.64 -18.81
N VAL A 149 -11.62 5.58 -18.46
CA VAL A 149 -11.74 6.99 -18.84
C VAL A 149 -11.78 7.16 -20.36
N THR A 150 -10.91 6.49 -21.11
CA THR A 150 -10.93 6.54 -22.58
C THR A 150 -12.25 6.03 -23.16
N SER A 151 -12.77 4.92 -22.62
CA SER A 151 -14.04 4.36 -23.07
C SER A 151 -15.23 5.28 -22.75
N THR A 152 -15.22 5.88 -21.56
CA THR A 152 -16.22 6.87 -21.14
C THR A 152 -16.17 8.12 -22.00
N ILE A 153 -14.98 8.65 -22.33
CA ILE A 153 -14.82 9.80 -23.22
C ILE A 153 -15.42 9.48 -24.59
N ASN A 154 -15.07 8.35 -25.19
CA ASN A 154 -15.59 7.96 -26.50
C ASN A 154 -17.12 7.86 -26.51
N ASN A 155 -17.72 7.28 -25.46
CA ASN A 155 -19.17 7.18 -25.33
C ASN A 155 -19.83 8.56 -25.14
N ILE A 156 -19.26 9.41 -24.28
CA ILE A 156 -19.77 10.77 -24.02
C ILE A 156 -19.69 11.63 -25.29
N THR A 157 -18.61 11.54 -26.07
CA THR A 157 -18.47 12.30 -27.32
C THR A 157 -19.57 11.94 -28.32
N VAL A 158 -19.86 10.65 -28.51
CA VAL A 158 -20.96 10.20 -29.38
C VAL A 158 -22.31 10.67 -28.84
N THR A 159 -22.53 10.52 -27.53
CA THR A 159 -23.76 10.96 -26.88
C THR A 159 -23.96 12.47 -27.02
N GLN A 160 -22.91 13.27 -26.86
CA GLN A 160 -22.96 14.72 -27.01
C GLN A 160 -23.37 15.15 -28.42
N VAL A 161 -22.83 14.50 -29.47
CA VAL A 161 -23.21 14.79 -30.86
C VAL A 161 -24.68 14.46 -31.09
N ASN A 162 -25.14 13.29 -30.62
CA ASN A 162 -26.53 12.87 -30.78
C ASN A 162 -27.51 13.77 -30.01
N VAL A 163 -27.18 14.14 -28.77
CA VAL A 163 -28.00 15.04 -27.94
C VAL A 163 -28.07 16.42 -28.57
N LYS A 164 -26.96 16.96 -29.07
CA LYS A 164 -26.94 18.28 -29.73
C LYS A 164 -27.75 18.27 -31.03
N ALA A 165 -27.69 17.19 -31.81
CA ALA A 165 -28.51 17.03 -33.01
C ALA A 165 -30.00 16.93 -32.67
N ALA A 166 -30.37 16.19 -31.63
CA ALA A 166 -31.74 16.10 -31.15
C ALA A 166 -32.26 17.44 -30.60
N GLU A 167 -31.41 18.20 -29.89
CA GLU A 167 -31.74 19.55 -29.43
C GLU A 167 -31.98 20.50 -30.61
N SER A 168 -31.11 20.46 -31.64
CA SER A 168 -31.26 21.25 -32.87
C SER A 168 -32.58 20.95 -33.58
N GLN A 169 -32.99 19.69 -33.68
CA GLN A 169 -34.29 19.33 -34.27
C GLN A 169 -35.51 19.90 -33.53
N ILE A 170 -35.40 20.12 -32.22
CA ILE A 170 -36.51 20.64 -31.39
C ILE A 170 -36.49 22.17 -31.33
N ARG A 171 -35.30 22.77 -31.20
CA ARG A 171 -35.16 24.21 -30.96
C ARG A 171 -34.95 25.01 -32.24
N ASP A 172 -34.22 24.46 -33.21
CA ASP A 172 -33.88 25.20 -34.42
C ASP A 172 -35.06 25.20 -35.39
N VAL A 173 -35.31 26.37 -35.96
CA VAL A 173 -36.36 26.59 -36.95
C VAL A 173 -35.82 26.27 -38.34
N ASP A 174 -36.61 25.55 -39.14
CA ASP A 174 -36.34 25.37 -40.57
C ASP A 174 -36.52 26.72 -41.29
N PHE A 175 -35.40 27.33 -41.67
CA PHE A 175 -35.37 28.62 -42.36
C PHE A 175 -36.15 28.61 -43.67
N ALA A 176 -36.20 27.47 -44.38
CA ALA A 176 -36.95 27.38 -45.63
C ALA A 176 -38.46 27.53 -45.38
N ALA A 177 -38.97 26.83 -44.36
CA ALA A 177 -40.38 26.92 -43.97
C ALA A 177 -40.73 28.29 -43.38
N GLU A 178 -39.88 28.83 -42.51
CA GLU A 178 -40.12 30.13 -41.87
C GLU A 178 -40.02 31.29 -42.87
N SER A 179 -39.09 31.24 -43.82
CA SER A 179 -38.99 32.24 -44.89
C SER A 179 -40.21 32.24 -45.81
N ALA A 180 -40.76 31.05 -46.10
CA ALA A 180 -42.01 30.93 -46.86
C ALA A 180 -43.21 31.50 -46.08
N ASN A 181 -43.30 31.20 -44.78
CA ASN A 181 -44.34 31.75 -43.90
C ASN A 181 -44.21 33.27 -43.75
N TYR A 182 -43.01 33.79 -43.55
CA TYR A 182 -42.73 35.22 -43.49
C TYR A 182 -43.13 35.92 -44.79
N SER A 183 -42.73 35.36 -45.94
CA SER A 183 -43.10 35.88 -47.26
C SER A 183 -44.61 35.88 -47.46
N LYS A 184 -45.29 34.79 -47.09
CA LYS A 184 -46.75 34.68 -47.13
C LYS A 184 -47.42 35.72 -46.23
N ALA A 185 -46.95 35.89 -45.00
CA ALA A 185 -47.49 36.87 -44.05
C ALA A 185 -47.29 38.31 -44.55
N ASN A 186 -46.15 38.61 -45.17
CA ASN A 186 -45.89 39.93 -45.75
C ASN A 186 -46.82 40.23 -46.95
N ILE A 187 -47.00 39.25 -47.85
CA ILE A 187 -47.97 39.37 -48.97
C ILE A 187 -49.41 39.54 -48.44
N LEU A 188 -49.79 38.81 -47.38
CA LEU A 188 -51.08 38.95 -46.71
C LEU A 188 -51.27 40.33 -46.07
N ALA A 189 -50.25 40.88 -45.41
CA ALA A 189 -50.30 42.20 -44.81
C ALA A 189 -50.47 43.32 -45.87
N GLN A 190 -49.76 43.20 -47.00
CA GLN A 190 -49.91 44.11 -48.13
C GLN A 190 -51.31 43.98 -48.77
N SER A 191 -51.79 42.75 -48.97
CA SER A 191 -53.13 42.48 -49.52
C SER A 191 -54.25 42.95 -48.58
N GLY A 192 -54.10 42.76 -47.27
CA GLY A 192 -55.04 43.23 -46.25
C GLY A 192 -55.09 44.75 -46.18
N SER A 193 -53.94 45.43 -46.29
CA SER A 193 -53.90 46.89 -46.39
C SER A 193 -54.61 47.40 -47.65
N TYR A 194 -54.41 46.74 -48.80
CA TYR A 194 -55.13 47.05 -50.03
C TYR A 194 -56.65 46.81 -49.90
N ALA A 195 -57.06 45.69 -49.30
CA ALA A 195 -58.46 45.37 -49.06
C ALA A 195 -59.13 46.38 -48.11
N MET A 196 -58.44 46.83 -47.05
CA MET A 196 -58.94 47.90 -46.17
C MET A 196 -59.10 49.22 -46.92
N ALA A 197 -58.12 49.60 -47.76
CA ALA A 197 -58.23 50.79 -48.59
C ALA A 197 -59.43 50.73 -49.55
N GLN A 198 -59.68 49.56 -50.15
CA GLN A 198 -60.83 49.33 -51.03
C GLN A 198 -62.17 49.32 -50.27
N ALA A 199 -62.22 48.76 -49.06
CA ALA A 199 -63.43 48.77 -48.23
C ALA A 199 -63.84 50.20 -47.85
N ASN A 200 -62.86 51.05 -47.52
CA ASN A 200 -63.10 52.47 -47.22
C ASN A 200 -63.62 53.25 -48.44
N SER A 201 -63.14 52.96 -49.65
CA SER A 201 -63.62 53.63 -50.88
C SER A 201 -65.02 53.18 -51.30
N VAL A 202 -65.38 51.91 -51.07
CA VAL A 202 -66.74 51.41 -51.31
C VAL A 202 -67.76 52.09 -50.39
N GLN A 203 -67.44 52.33 -49.12
CA GLN A 203 -68.32 53.06 -48.21
C GLN A 203 -68.64 54.48 -48.71
N GLN A 204 -67.66 55.16 -49.32
CA GLN A 204 -67.87 56.49 -49.92
C GLN A 204 -68.81 56.46 -51.13
N ASN A 205 -68.81 55.37 -51.91
CA ASN A 205 -69.74 55.21 -53.02
C ASN A 205 -71.19 55.04 -52.56
N VAL A 206 -71.42 54.42 -51.40
CA VAL A 206 -72.77 54.32 -50.80
C VAL A 206 -73.28 55.68 -50.35
N LEU A 207 -72.43 56.51 -49.73
CA LEU A 207 -72.76 57.91 -49.41
C LEU A 207 -73.12 58.74 -50.65
N ARG A 208 -72.53 58.40 -51.81
CA ARG A 208 -72.83 59.04 -53.10
C ARG A 208 -74.17 58.58 -53.71
N LEU A 209 -74.71 57.45 -53.28
CA LEU A 209 -76.01 56.92 -53.71
C LEU A 209 -77.18 57.38 -52.80
N LEU A 210 -76.88 57.99 -51.64
CA LEU A 210 -77.86 58.51 -50.69
C LEU A 210 -78.05 60.03 -50.77
N GLN A 211 -77.34 60.70 -51.68
CA GLN A 211 -77.54 62.10 -52.08
C GLN A 211 -78.29 62.15 -53.41
#